data_AF-A0A8J6U5L7-F1
#
_entry.id   AF-A0A8J6U5L7-F1
#
_cell.length_a   1.000
_cell.length_b   1.000
_cell.length_c   1.000
_cell.angle_alpha   90.00
_cell.angle_beta   90.00
_cell.angle_gamma   90.00
#
_symmetry.space_group_name_H-M   'P 1'
#
loop_
_entity.id
_entity.type
_entity.pdbx_description
1 polymer ?
#
loop_
_entity_poly.entity_id
_entity_poly.type
_entity_poly.pdbx_seq_one_letter_code
_entity_poly.pdbx_strand_id
1 'polypeptide(L)'
;MKQLKISVQLFFVVLLLANLTSCKAQYPELEDGIYAEFVTSKGVMVAKLTYDKTPVTVANFVSLAEGTNTMVAENYKKKKFYNGTIFHRVIDSFMIQGGDPIGNGSGGPGYKFTDEFSPELKHDKVGILSMANSGPNTNGSQFFITDRATPHLDNKHSVFGELVIGLNVEDSIASVKTDMMDAPIDTVYIKELNIIRKGKDARGFDAPDIFENHFIEAERLEKEKAAKHAALLKATKEKFEQQKAEATTLPSGLKYYISEKGDGKKLPTTAIILTDYSLYMEDGKLFDTSKLEVAKTHDMVNPGKRDAEMYRPIKAEISPDARMIPGFKEGLQQLSVGDKATLFIPYHLGYGEMGNRGIPPRANLIFEVEIIETL
;
A
#
# COMPACT_ATOMS: atom_id res chain seq x y z
N MET A 1 31.14 61.27 -44.15
CA MET A 1 30.32 60.80 -43.00
C MET A 1 29.53 59.50 -43.26
N LYS A 2 29.11 59.16 -44.48
CA LYS A 2 28.37 57.89 -44.77
C LYS A 2 29.23 56.62 -44.62
N GLN A 3 30.47 56.63 -45.11
CA GLN A 3 31.42 55.50 -45.04
C GLN A 3 31.80 55.10 -43.60
N LEU A 4 31.90 56.08 -42.68
CA LEU A 4 32.24 55.85 -41.27
C LEU A 4 31.08 55.21 -40.48
N LYS A 5 29.82 55.54 -40.81
CA LYS A 5 28.63 54.94 -40.17
C LYS A 5 28.45 53.46 -40.53
N ILE A 6 28.75 53.10 -41.78
CA ILE A 6 28.66 51.70 -42.26
C ILE A 6 29.71 50.84 -41.56
N SER A 7 30.93 51.35 -41.36
CA SER A 7 32.01 50.62 -40.69
C SER A 7 31.73 50.39 -39.19
N VAL A 8 31.09 51.34 -38.50
CA VAL A 8 30.69 51.19 -37.09
C VAL A 8 29.49 50.24 -36.94
N GLN A 9 28.52 50.26 -37.86
CA GLN A 9 27.42 49.29 -37.87
C GLN A 9 27.89 47.86 -38.18
N LEU A 10 28.84 47.68 -39.09
CA LEU A 10 29.42 46.35 -39.37
C LEU A 10 30.19 45.82 -38.16
N PHE A 11 30.92 46.68 -37.45
CA PHE A 11 31.68 46.30 -36.25
C PHE A 11 30.76 45.88 -35.09
N PHE A 12 29.62 46.58 -34.91
CA PHE A 12 28.61 46.19 -33.90
C PHE A 12 27.88 44.90 -34.25
N VAL A 13 27.60 44.63 -35.54
CA VAL A 13 26.99 43.36 -35.98
C VAL A 13 27.96 42.18 -35.80
N VAL A 14 29.25 42.37 -36.06
CA VAL A 14 30.28 41.35 -35.81
C VAL A 14 30.51 41.13 -34.32
N LEU A 15 30.43 42.17 -33.47
CA LEU A 15 30.48 42.03 -32.01
C LEU A 15 29.23 41.35 -31.42
N LEU A 16 28.05 41.56 -32.02
CA LEU A 16 26.80 40.87 -31.62
C LEU A 16 26.84 39.39 -32.00
N LEU A 17 27.44 39.05 -33.15
CA LEU A 17 27.62 37.66 -33.61
C LEU A 17 28.70 36.91 -32.83
N ALA A 18 29.68 37.61 -32.25
CA ALA A 18 30.74 37.01 -31.42
C ALA A 18 30.30 36.70 -29.97
N ASN A 19 29.13 37.17 -29.53
CA ASN A 19 28.55 36.86 -28.22
C ASN A 19 27.57 35.66 -28.23
N LEU A 20 27.42 34.98 -29.38
CA LEU A 20 26.80 33.66 -29.45
C LEU A 20 27.84 32.58 -29.12
N THR A 21 28.54 32.72 -27.99
CA THR A 21 29.19 31.58 -27.37
C THR A 21 28.07 30.64 -26.93
N SER A 22 27.80 29.66 -27.79
CA SER A 22 26.93 28.52 -27.56
C SER A 22 27.00 28.09 -26.09
N CYS A 23 25.93 28.34 -25.33
CA CYS A 23 25.67 27.57 -24.12
C CYS A 23 25.59 26.11 -24.57
N LYS A 24 26.70 25.37 -24.48
CA LYS A 24 26.66 23.91 -24.63
C LYS A 24 25.75 23.42 -23.51
N ALA A 25 24.56 22.95 -23.88
CA ALA A 25 23.65 22.33 -22.93
C ALA A 25 24.38 21.17 -22.24
N GLN A 26 24.34 21.14 -20.92
CA GLN A 26 24.87 20.02 -20.13
C GLN A 26 24.03 18.78 -20.46
N TYR A 27 24.68 17.74 -20.99
CA TYR A 27 24.08 16.52 -21.57
C TYR A 27 23.16 16.74 -22.78
N PRO A 28 23.68 17.16 -23.95
CA PRO A 28 22.84 17.39 -25.14
C PRO A 28 22.10 16.13 -25.64
N GLU A 29 22.63 14.94 -25.35
CA GLU A 29 22.13 13.64 -25.79
C GLU A 29 20.89 13.13 -25.05
N LEU A 30 20.57 13.68 -23.86
CA LEU A 30 19.40 13.21 -23.12
C LEU A 30 18.10 13.60 -23.84
N GLU A 31 17.19 12.64 -23.97
CA GLU A 31 15.84 12.84 -24.48
C GLU A 31 14.96 13.62 -23.49
N ASP A 32 13.73 13.92 -23.87
CA ASP A 32 12.73 14.47 -22.95
C ASP A 32 12.50 13.53 -21.75
N GLY A 33 12.38 14.12 -20.56
CA GLY A 33 12.26 13.39 -19.30
C GLY A 33 12.79 14.17 -18.10
N ILE A 34 12.65 13.56 -16.92
CA ILE A 34 13.25 14.02 -15.66
C ILE A 34 14.46 13.13 -15.38
N TYR A 35 15.60 13.73 -15.06
CA TYR A 35 16.82 13.03 -14.74
C TYR A 35 17.39 13.48 -13.39
N ALA A 36 18.04 12.56 -12.70
CA ALA A 36 18.80 12.82 -11.49
C ALA A 36 20.30 12.70 -11.77
N GLU A 37 21.03 13.80 -11.64
CA GLU A 37 22.49 13.83 -11.73
C GLU A 37 23.08 13.69 -10.31
N PHE A 38 23.76 12.58 -10.08
CA PHE A 38 24.49 12.29 -8.86
C PHE A 38 25.94 12.73 -9.05
N VAL A 39 26.33 13.86 -8.45
CA VAL A 39 27.74 14.27 -8.36
C VAL A 39 28.32 13.64 -7.10
N THR A 40 29.13 12.60 -7.25
CA THR A 40 29.68 11.85 -6.11
C THR A 40 31.16 12.12 -5.87
N SER A 41 31.70 11.56 -4.79
CA SER A 41 33.14 11.48 -4.55
C SER A 41 33.92 10.62 -5.57
N LYS A 42 33.24 9.72 -6.31
CA LYS A 42 33.86 8.80 -7.29
C LYS A 42 33.64 9.19 -8.74
N GLY A 43 32.67 10.06 -9.03
CA GLY A 43 32.34 10.49 -10.38
C GLY A 43 30.89 10.96 -10.49
N VAL A 44 30.44 11.17 -11.72
CA VAL A 44 29.06 11.58 -12.02
C VAL A 44 28.27 10.40 -12.58
N MET A 45 27.05 10.21 -12.08
CA MET A 45 26.06 9.29 -12.64
C MET A 45 24.79 10.07 -12.99
N VAL A 46 24.08 9.68 -14.04
CA VAL A 46 22.80 10.29 -14.41
C VAL A 46 21.75 9.20 -14.55
N ALA A 47 20.67 9.30 -13.79
CA ALA A 47 19.51 8.41 -13.88
C ALA A 47 18.34 9.07 -14.60
N LYS A 48 17.69 8.38 -15.54
CA LYS A 48 16.37 8.76 -16.07
C LYS A 48 15.31 8.30 -15.08
N LEU A 49 14.40 9.18 -14.69
CA LEU A 49 13.33 8.90 -13.72
C LEU A 49 12.01 8.57 -14.43
N THR A 50 11.29 7.59 -13.93
CA THR A 50 10.04 7.07 -14.52
C THR A 50 8.81 7.76 -13.93
N TYR A 51 8.75 9.09 -14.03
CA TYR A 51 7.73 9.94 -13.40
C TYR A 51 6.30 9.71 -13.90
N ASP A 52 6.15 9.06 -15.05
CA ASP A 52 4.89 8.64 -15.66
C ASP A 52 4.36 7.31 -15.09
N LYS A 53 5.26 6.45 -14.57
CA LYS A 53 4.93 5.12 -14.03
C LYS A 53 4.93 5.08 -12.51
N THR A 54 5.78 5.86 -11.86
CA THR A 54 5.93 5.96 -10.40
C THR A 54 5.94 7.43 -9.97
N PRO A 55 4.85 8.18 -10.23
CA PRO A 55 4.81 9.62 -10.00
C PRO A 55 5.04 10.01 -8.55
N VAL A 56 4.49 9.28 -7.57
CA VAL A 56 4.64 9.64 -6.14
C VAL A 56 6.08 9.42 -5.68
N THR A 57 6.71 8.33 -6.11
CA THR A 57 8.10 7.99 -5.79
C THR A 57 9.07 8.99 -6.41
N VAL A 58 8.85 9.36 -7.67
CA VAL A 58 9.68 10.38 -8.33
C VAL A 58 9.43 11.77 -7.73
N ALA A 59 8.19 12.12 -7.39
CA ALA A 59 7.85 13.36 -6.71
C ALA A 59 8.53 13.48 -5.34
N ASN A 60 8.53 12.40 -4.55
CA ASN A 60 9.30 12.31 -3.32
C ASN A 60 10.78 12.58 -3.56
N PHE A 61 11.40 11.83 -4.47
CA PHE A 61 12.83 11.91 -4.73
C PHE A 61 13.26 13.29 -5.24
N VAL A 62 12.53 13.84 -6.22
CA VAL A 62 12.79 15.16 -6.82
C VAL A 62 12.64 16.27 -5.78
N SER A 63 11.53 16.29 -5.03
CA SER A 63 11.29 17.33 -4.04
C SER A 63 12.30 17.29 -2.88
N LEU A 64 12.78 16.09 -2.50
CA LEU A 64 13.89 15.93 -1.55
C LEU A 64 15.21 16.46 -2.12
N ALA A 65 15.55 16.13 -3.37
CA ALA A 65 16.75 16.61 -4.05
C ALA A 65 16.80 18.13 -4.15
N GLU A 66 15.66 18.76 -4.45
CA GLU A 66 15.55 20.21 -4.62
C GLU A 66 15.35 20.97 -3.30
N GLY A 67 15.03 20.26 -2.22
CA GLY A 67 14.69 20.86 -0.93
C GLY A 67 13.33 21.57 -0.92
N THR A 68 12.43 21.16 -1.82
CA THR A 68 11.07 21.71 -1.96
C THR A 68 10.01 20.83 -1.29
N ASN A 69 10.39 19.66 -0.76
CA ASN A 69 9.48 18.75 -0.06
C ASN A 69 8.91 19.41 1.21
N THR A 70 7.58 19.48 1.31
CA THR A 70 6.84 20.11 2.42
C THR A 70 6.54 19.15 3.57
N MET A 71 6.64 17.84 3.33
CA MET A 71 6.26 16.78 4.26
C MET A 71 7.41 16.33 5.18
N VAL A 72 8.65 16.73 4.90
CA VAL A 72 9.82 16.33 5.69
C VAL A 72 9.75 16.84 7.14
N ALA A 73 10.43 16.12 8.03
CA ALA A 73 10.66 16.57 9.40
C ALA A 73 11.31 17.96 9.43
N GLU A 74 11.01 18.73 10.47
CA GLU A 74 11.36 20.16 10.58
C GLU A 74 12.85 20.44 10.32
N ASN A 75 13.74 19.56 10.79
CA ASN A 75 15.19 19.68 10.64
C ASN A 75 15.68 19.55 9.19
N TYR A 76 14.84 19.08 8.25
CA TYR A 76 15.17 18.89 6.84
C TYR A 76 14.47 19.88 5.89
N LYS A 77 13.56 20.72 6.39
CA LYS A 77 12.86 21.70 5.55
C LYS A 77 13.83 22.64 4.82
N LYS A 78 13.53 22.91 3.55
CA LYS A 78 14.31 23.81 2.66
C LYS A 78 15.77 23.40 2.45
N LYS A 79 16.12 22.15 2.73
CA LYS A 79 17.46 21.59 2.48
C LYS A 79 17.43 20.64 1.31
N LYS A 80 18.41 20.73 0.42
CA LYS A 80 18.69 19.69 -0.58
C LYS A 80 19.08 18.42 0.15
N PHE A 81 18.11 17.52 0.35
CA PHE A 81 18.15 16.46 1.35
C PHE A 81 19.33 15.51 1.17
N TYR A 82 19.67 15.21 -0.08
CA TYR A 82 20.68 14.22 -0.44
C TYR A 82 22.11 14.76 -0.45
N ASN A 83 22.31 16.08 -0.44
CA ASN A 83 23.64 16.67 -0.48
C ASN A 83 24.38 16.38 0.84
N GLY A 84 25.53 15.72 0.73
CA GLY A 84 26.34 15.27 1.86
C GLY A 84 25.95 13.89 2.41
N THR A 85 24.89 13.26 1.89
CA THR A 85 24.56 11.87 2.27
C THR A 85 25.57 10.88 1.68
N ILE A 86 25.66 9.70 2.29
CA ILE A 86 26.63 8.66 1.92
C ILE A 86 25.94 7.44 1.32
N PHE A 87 26.70 6.67 0.55
CA PHE A 87 26.37 5.27 0.29
C PHE A 87 26.83 4.46 1.51
N HIS A 88 25.90 4.23 2.44
CA HIS A 88 26.19 3.61 3.73
C HIS A 88 26.25 2.08 3.66
N ARG A 89 25.81 1.50 2.53
CA ARG A 89 25.85 0.07 2.30
C ARG A 89 26.19 -0.22 0.84
N VAL A 90 27.23 -1.02 0.62
CA VAL A 90 27.71 -1.41 -0.71
C VAL A 90 27.96 -2.91 -0.72
N ILE A 91 27.33 -3.61 -1.65
CA ILE A 91 27.49 -5.06 -1.80
C ILE A 91 27.77 -5.34 -3.27
N ASP A 92 29.02 -5.76 -3.53
CA ASP A 92 29.48 -6.22 -4.83
C ASP A 92 28.55 -7.30 -5.40
N SER A 93 28.21 -7.17 -6.69
CA SER A 93 27.31 -8.04 -7.44
C SER A 93 25.87 -8.02 -6.94
N PHE A 94 25.49 -6.97 -6.21
CA PHE A 94 24.13 -6.75 -5.73
C PHE A 94 23.68 -5.29 -5.92
N MET A 95 24.18 -4.35 -5.11
CA MET A 95 23.71 -2.94 -5.15
C MET A 95 24.58 -1.98 -4.32
N ILE A 96 24.42 -0.68 -4.59
CA ILE A 96 24.88 0.44 -3.76
C ILE A 96 23.66 1.17 -3.17
N GLN A 97 23.59 1.32 -1.84
CA GLN A 97 22.46 1.94 -1.14
C GLN A 97 22.86 3.24 -0.44
N GLY A 98 22.04 4.27 -0.62
CA GLY A 98 22.25 5.62 -0.09
C GLY A 98 20.95 6.31 0.30
N GLY A 99 21.01 7.63 0.49
CA GLY A 99 19.83 8.45 0.81
C GLY A 99 19.41 8.45 2.28
N ASP A 100 20.25 7.93 3.18
CA ASP A 100 20.08 8.05 4.63
C ASP A 100 20.80 9.32 5.15
N PRO A 101 20.09 10.29 5.76
CA PRO A 101 20.71 11.48 6.36
C PRO A 101 21.57 11.19 7.60
N ILE A 102 21.38 10.04 8.27
CA ILE A 102 22.18 9.61 9.43
C ILE A 102 23.40 8.78 8.96
N GLY A 103 23.28 8.13 7.80
CA GLY A 103 24.35 7.34 7.18
C GLY A 103 24.59 5.97 7.83
N ASN A 104 23.61 5.42 8.56
CA ASN A 104 23.74 4.11 9.23
C ASN A 104 22.63 3.11 8.84
N GLY A 105 21.81 3.45 7.85
CA GLY A 105 20.68 2.68 7.35
C GLY A 105 19.36 2.86 8.13
N SER A 106 19.33 3.62 9.23
CA SER A 106 18.14 3.77 10.07
C SER A 106 17.41 5.10 9.93
N GLY A 107 18.02 6.09 9.26
CA GLY A 107 17.40 7.40 9.10
C GLY A 107 16.46 7.49 7.89
N GLY A 108 15.79 8.64 7.79
CA GLY A 108 14.83 8.93 6.74
C GLY A 108 14.27 10.35 6.84
N PRO A 109 13.29 10.70 6.01
CA PRO A 109 12.78 12.06 5.88
C PRO A 109 11.73 12.45 6.94
N GLY A 110 11.32 11.51 7.80
CA GLY A 110 10.32 11.73 8.84
C GLY A 110 8.91 11.23 8.50
N TYR A 111 8.73 10.60 7.34
CA TYR A 111 7.48 9.98 6.91
C TYR A 111 7.73 8.62 6.24
N LYS A 112 6.63 7.93 5.96
CA LYS A 112 6.58 6.74 5.11
C LYS A 112 5.49 6.93 4.06
N PHE A 113 5.68 6.38 2.86
CA PHE A 113 4.67 6.41 1.80
C PHE A 113 4.57 5.06 1.07
N THR A 114 3.52 4.90 0.28
CA THR A 114 3.16 3.64 -0.37
C THR A 114 4.14 3.21 -1.45
N ASP A 115 4.15 1.92 -1.78
CA ASP A 115 4.87 1.40 -2.94
C ASP A 115 4.15 1.73 -4.26
N GLU A 116 4.91 1.86 -5.35
CA GLU A 116 4.40 1.99 -6.71
C GLU A 116 5.06 0.94 -7.60
N PHE A 117 4.27 -0.01 -8.08
CA PHE A 117 4.76 -1.09 -8.94
C PHE A 117 4.17 -0.96 -10.35
N SER A 118 5.04 -1.06 -11.35
CA SER A 118 4.66 -1.14 -12.75
C SER A 118 5.08 -2.51 -13.32
N PRO A 119 4.25 -3.17 -14.15
CA PRO A 119 4.65 -4.41 -14.82
C PRO A 119 5.84 -4.20 -15.76
N GLU A 120 6.07 -2.97 -16.23
CA GLU A 120 7.17 -2.60 -17.13
C GLU A 120 8.50 -2.34 -16.40
N LEU A 121 8.46 -2.13 -15.08
CA LEU A 121 9.64 -1.79 -14.30
C LEU A 121 10.10 -2.99 -13.46
N LYS A 122 11.34 -3.43 -13.69
CA LYS A 122 11.93 -4.64 -13.11
C LYS A 122 13.38 -4.41 -12.73
N HIS A 123 13.89 -5.22 -11.81
CA HIS A 123 15.31 -5.26 -11.46
C HIS A 123 16.04 -6.26 -12.35
N ASP A 124 16.06 -6.01 -13.66
CA ASP A 124 16.50 -6.96 -14.69
C ASP A 124 17.93 -6.73 -15.20
N LYS A 125 18.57 -5.63 -14.79
CA LYS A 125 19.93 -5.24 -15.21
C LYS A 125 20.61 -4.36 -14.16
N VAL A 126 21.89 -4.08 -14.38
CA VAL A 126 22.68 -3.08 -13.64
C VAL A 126 22.15 -1.66 -13.88
N GLY A 127 22.28 -0.79 -12.88
CA GLY A 127 21.92 0.62 -12.96
C GLY A 127 20.46 0.94 -12.67
N ILE A 128 19.62 -0.03 -12.30
CA ILE A 128 18.23 0.23 -11.89
C ILE A 128 18.21 0.94 -10.54
N LEU A 129 17.53 2.10 -10.49
CA LEU A 129 17.32 2.93 -9.30
C LEU A 129 15.97 2.58 -8.65
N SER A 130 16.01 2.21 -7.38
CA SER A 130 14.85 1.67 -6.66
C SER A 130 14.82 2.08 -5.18
N MET A 131 13.63 2.14 -4.58
CA MET A 131 13.46 2.54 -3.18
C MET A 131 13.88 1.42 -2.22
N ALA A 132 14.72 1.75 -1.23
CA ALA A 132 14.93 0.88 -0.08
C ALA A 132 13.74 1.04 0.90
N ASN A 133 13.29 -0.06 1.50
CA ASN A 133 12.19 -0.06 2.45
C ASN A 133 12.36 -1.17 3.51
N SER A 134 11.55 -1.14 4.57
CA SER A 134 11.50 -2.13 5.66
C SER A 134 10.23 -2.98 5.61
N GLY A 135 9.72 -3.24 4.40
CA GLY A 135 8.45 -3.91 4.15
C GLY A 135 7.44 -3.02 3.40
N PRO A 136 6.26 -3.57 3.07
CA PRO A 136 5.28 -2.88 2.23
C PRO A 136 4.91 -1.50 2.75
N ASN A 137 4.86 -0.51 1.86
CA ASN A 137 4.47 0.87 2.12
C ASN A 137 5.32 1.56 3.21
N THR A 138 6.63 1.28 3.22
CA THR A 138 7.58 1.92 4.15
C THR A 138 8.68 2.72 3.44
N ASN A 139 8.41 3.17 2.22
CA ASN A 139 9.34 4.02 1.47
C ASN A 139 9.58 5.34 2.20
N GLY A 140 10.81 5.84 2.13
CA GLY A 140 11.23 7.12 2.72
C GLY A 140 12.15 7.88 1.77
N SER A 141 13.40 8.08 2.15
CA SER A 141 14.41 8.74 1.31
C SER A 141 15.49 7.79 0.79
N GLN A 142 15.63 6.61 1.41
CA GLN A 142 16.69 5.69 1.05
C GLN A 142 16.37 5.02 -0.29
N PHE A 143 17.40 4.90 -1.12
CA PHE A 143 17.33 4.27 -2.43
C PHE A 143 18.56 3.39 -2.63
N PHE A 144 18.49 2.48 -3.58
CA PHE A 144 19.64 1.73 -4.06
C PHE A 144 19.72 1.77 -5.59
N ILE A 145 20.94 1.61 -6.09
CA ILE A 145 21.22 1.37 -7.50
C ILE A 145 21.77 -0.05 -7.60
N THR A 146 21.20 -0.85 -8.49
CA THR A 146 21.61 -2.24 -8.69
C THR A 146 22.95 -2.33 -9.41
N ASP A 147 23.82 -3.23 -8.95
CA ASP A 147 25.07 -3.61 -9.62
C ASP A 147 24.85 -4.83 -10.56
N ARG A 148 23.70 -5.51 -10.39
CA ARG A 148 23.28 -6.67 -11.19
C ARG A 148 21.76 -6.78 -11.24
N ALA A 149 21.24 -7.59 -12.17
CA ALA A 149 19.86 -8.07 -12.11
C ALA A 149 19.51 -8.74 -10.76
N THR A 150 18.45 -8.26 -10.11
CA THR A 150 17.96 -8.73 -8.80
C THR A 150 16.44 -8.98 -8.82
N PRO A 151 15.92 -9.92 -9.65
CA PRO A 151 14.48 -10.12 -9.85
C PRO A 151 13.71 -10.54 -8.58
N HIS A 152 14.41 -11.04 -7.55
CA HIS A 152 13.81 -11.39 -6.27
C HIS A 152 13.31 -10.16 -5.47
N LEU A 153 13.65 -8.94 -5.92
CA LEU A 153 13.19 -7.65 -5.39
C LEU A 153 11.96 -7.08 -6.13
N ASP A 154 11.54 -7.71 -7.24
CA ASP A 154 10.40 -7.25 -8.02
C ASP A 154 9.11 -7.28 -7.19
N ASN A 155 8.31 -6.22 -7.33
CA ASN A 155 7.08 -5.98 -6.56
C ASN A 155 7.28 -5.95 -5.03
N LYS A 156 8.52 -5.71 -4.58
CA LYS A 156 8.85 -5.43 -3.18
C LYS A 156 9.48 -4.05 -3.00
N HIS A 157 10.18 -3.56 -4.02
CA HIS A 157 10.84 -2.25 -4.06
C HIS A 157 10.38 -1.48 -5.30
N SER A 158 9.96 -0.22 -5.12
CA SER A 158 9.51 0.65 -6.22
C SER A 158 10.71 1.05 -7.09
N VAL A 159 10.78 0.51 -8.30
CA VAL A 159 11.73 0.97 -9.33
C VAL A 159 11.23 2.32 -9.85
N PHE A 160 12.07 3.36 -9.77
CA PHE A 160 11.68 4.72 -10.15
C PHE A 160 12.67 5.41 -11.10
N GLY A 161 13.67 4.67 -11.59
CA GLY A 161 14.57 5.15 -12.62
C GLY A 161 15.64 4.14 -13.02
N GLU A 162 16.50 4.55 -13.93
CA GLU A 162 17.66 3.77 -14.38
C GLU A 162 18.82 4.68 -14.77
N LEU A 163 20.06 4.24 -14.53
CA LEU A 163 21.26 4.93 -14.98
C LEU A 163 21.34 4.91 -16.51
N VAL A 164 21.51 6.10 -17.08
CA VAL A 164 21.76 6.32 -18.52
C VAL A 164 23.20 6.80 -18.78
N ILE A 165 23.88 7.32 -17.74
CA ILE A 165 25.29 7.72 -17.77
C ILE A 165 25.94 7.29 -16.45
N GLY A 166 27.20 6.84 -16.52
CA GLY A 166 28.02 6.58 -15.33
C GLY A 166 27.90 5.17 -14.75
N LEU A 167 27.52 4.17 -15.56
CA LEU A 167 27.57 2.75 -15.12
C LEU A 167 28.97 2.33 -14.64
N ASN A 168 30.03 2.85 -15.25
CA ASN A 168 31.41 2.63 -14.79
C ASN A 168 31.72 3.32 -13.45
N VAL A 169 31.00 4.38 -13.10
CA VAL A 169 31.12 5.04 -11.79
C VAL A 169 30.38 4.23 -10.74
N GLU A 170 29.19 3.73 -11.07
CA GLU A 170 28.42 2.80 -10.24
C GLU A 170 29.27 1.56 -9.89
N ASP A 171 29.82 0.87 -10.89
CA ASP A 171 30.75 -0.27 -10.74
C ASP A 171 31.96 0.07 -9.83
N SER A 172 32.53 1.27 -10.01
CA SER A 172 33.65 1.73 -9.16
C SER A 172 33.26 1.98 -7.70
N ILE A 173 31.99 2.31 -7.43
CA ILE A 173 31.45 2.44 -6.08
C ILE A 173 31.14 1.04 -5.53
N ALA A 174 30.51 0.17 -6.32
CA ALA A 174 30.18 -1.21 -5.94
C ALA A 174 31.43 -2.03 -5.54
N SER A 175 32.57 -1.73 -6.17
CA SER A 175 33.86 -2.41 -5.95
C SER A 175 34.72 -1.85 -4.79
N VAL A 176 34.23 -0.88 -4.01
CA VAL A 176 35.03 -0.36 -2.86
C VAL A 176 35.16 -1.40 -1.75
N LYS A 177 36.23 -1.29 -0.95
CA LYS A 177 36.37 -2.12 0.23
C LYS A 177 35.34 -1.75 1.28
N THR A 178 34.68 -2.75 1.84
CA THR A 178 33.67 -2.58 2.90
C THR A 178 34.08 -3.26 4.19
N ASP A 179 33.44 -2.87 5.29
CA ASP A 179 33.54 -3.54 6.59
C ASP A 179 32.59 -4.75 6.69
N MET A 180 32.49 -5.35 7.87
CA MET A 180 31.63 -6.53 8.10
C MET A 180 30.12 -6.24 8.03
N MET A 181 29.72 -4.97 7.98
CA MET A 181 28.33 -4.52 7.86
C MET A 181 28.04 -3.95 6.47
N ASP A 182 28.88 -4.26 5.48
CA ASP A 182 28.82 -3.78 4.11
C ASP A 182 29.03 -2.26 3.96
N ALA A 183 29.51 -1.55 4.99
CA ALA A 183 29.76 -0.11 4.92
C ALA A 183 31.14 0.17 4.29
N PRO A 184 31.27 1.10 3.31
CA PRO A 184 32.56 1.45 2.73
C PRO A 184 33.59 1.92 3.77
N ILE A 185 34.79 1.34 3.74
CA ILE A 185 35.91 1.76 4.60
C ILE A 185 36.30 3.21 4.26
N ASP A 186 36.41 3.50 2.97
CA ASP A 186 36.55 4.85 2.45
C ASP A 186 35.17 5.38 2.08
N THR A 187 34.66 6.36 2.83
CA THR A 187 33.32 6.91 2.64
C THR A 187 33.09 7.41 1.21
N VAL A 188 32.05 6.88 0.56
CA VAL A 188 31.54 7.40 -0.71
C VAL A 188 30.33 8.28 -0.44
N TYR A 189 30.44 9.57 -0.76
CA TYR A 189 29.37 10.55 -0.52
C TYR A 189 28.86 11.21 -1.81
N ILE A 190 27.61 11.66 -1.75
CA ILE A 190 26.94 12.48 -2.76
C ILE A 190 27.25 13.94 -2.44
N LYS A 191 28.02 14.61 -3.29
CA LYS A 191 28.33 16.04 -3.16
C LYS A 191 27.07 16.86 -3.46
N GLU A 192 26.47 16.57 -4.61
CA GLU A 192 25.26 17.22 -5.07
C GLU A 192 24.36 16.21 -5.77
N LEU A 193 23.06 16.35 -5.56
CA LEU A 193 22.05 15.69 -6.37
C LEU A 193 21.22 16.76 -7.09
N ASN A 194 21.34 16.80 -8.42
CA ASN A 194 20.69 17.81 -9.26
C ASN A 194 19.58 17.18 -10.09
N ILE A 195 18.47 17.91 -10.29
CA ILE A 195 17.36 17.47 -11.13
C ILE A 195 17.39 18.21 -12.46
N ILE A 196 17.39 17.46 -13.55
CA ILE A 196 17.40 17.97 -14.93
C ILE A 196 16.05 17.67 -15.56
N ARG A 197 15.39 18.69 -16.11
CA ARG A 197 14.07 18.56 -16.76
C ARG A 197 14.17 18.92 -18.24
N LYS A 198 13.90 17.95 -19.12
CA LYS A 198 13.84 18.12 -20.58
C LYS A 198 12.44 17.83 -21.09
N GLY A 199 11.97 18.64 -22.05
CA GLY A 199 10.60 18.56 -22.53
C GLY A 199 9.59 19.33 -21.68
N LYS A 200 8.39 19.54 -22.25
CA LYS A 200 7.30 20.31 -21.64
C LYS A 200 6.76 19.61 -20.40
N ASP A 201 6.52 18.30 -20.49
CA ASP A 201 5.85 17.54 -19.43
C ASP A 201 6.74 17.42 -18.19
N ALA A 202 8.04 17.13 -18.38
CA ALA A 202 9.02 17.11 -17.29
C ALA A 202 9.09 18.45 -16.54
N ARG A 203 9.02 19.59 -17.26
CA ARG A 203 8.99 20.94 -16.66
C ARG A 203 7.69 21.25 -15.94
N GLY A 204 6.58 20.63 -16.33
CA GLY A 204 5.28 20.75 -15.67
C GLY A 204 5.10 19.82 -14.48
N PHE A 205 6.04 18.93 -14.20
CA PHE A 205 5.96 17.99 -13.08
C PHE A 205 6.21 18.70 -11.74
N ASP A 206 5.11 18.98 -11.03
CA ASP A 206 5.11 19.61 -9.71
C ASP A 206 5.31 18.57 -8.61
N ALA A 207 6.56 18.28 -8.29
CA ALA A 207 6.93 17.24 -7.33
C ALA A 207 6.39 17.51 -5.90
N PRO A 208 6.49 18.72 -5.32
CA PRO A 208 5.87 19.02 -4.04
C PRO A 208 4.35 18.79 -4.01
N ASP A 209 3.62 19.31 -5.00
CA ASP A 209 2.16 19.18 -5.06
C ASP A 209 1.72 17.71 -5.23
N ILE A 210 2.35 16.96 -6.13
CA ILE A 210 2.04 15.53 -6.33
C ILE A 210 2.27 14.74 -5.04
N PHE A 211 3.38 15.00 -4.34
CA PHE A 211 3.71 14.26 -3.12
C PHE A 211 2.83 14.66 -1.93
N GLU A 212 2.45 15.92 -1.79
CA GLU A 212 1.52 16.37 -0.76
C GLU A 212 0.11 15.78 -1.00
N ASN A 213 -0.34 15.81 -2.26
CA ASN A 213 -1.63 15.25 -2.66
C ASN A 213 -1.73 13.74 -2.40
N HIS A 214 -0.62 13.00 -2.44
CA HIS A 214 -0.60 11.59 -2.04
C HIS A 214 -1.12 11.37 -0.61
N PHE A 215 -0.68 12.18 0.36
CA PHE A 215 -1.12 12.04 1.75
C PHE A 215 -2.56 12.52 1.96
N ILE A 216 -2.96 13.60 1.28
CA ILE A 216 -4.34 14.10 1.30
C ILE A 216 -5.30 13.02 0.78
N GLU A 217 -4.94 12.40 -0.34
CA GLU A 217 -5.73 11.34 -0.95
C GLU A 217 -5.77 10.08 -0.10
N ALA A 218 -4.64 9.67 0.49
CA ALA A 218 -4.59 8.56 1.43
C ALA A 218 -5.52 8.80 2.65
N GLU A 219 -5.47 10.00 3.25
CA GLU A 219 -6.34 10.37 4.37
C GLU A 219 -7.82 10.39 3.96
N ARG A 220 -8.14 10.91 2.76
CA ARG A 220 -9.50 10.90 2.21
C ARG A 220 -10.03 9.47 2.08
N LEU A 221 -9.24 8.57 1.48
CA LEU A 221 -9.62 7.17 1.30
C LEU A 221 -9.78 6.43 2.63
N GLU A 222 -8.93 6.71 3.63
CA GLU A 222 -9.08 6.16 4.98
C GLU A 222 -10.36 6.65 5.66
N LYS A 223 -10.67 7.94 5.57
CA LYS A 223 -11.92 8.51 6.10
C LYS A 223 -13.15 7.91 5.42
N GLU A 224 -13.11 7.73 4.10
CA GLU A 224 -14.21 7.11 3.35
C GLU A 224 -14.42 5.65 3.73
N LYS A 225 -13.33 4.87 3.87
CA LYS A 225 -13.40 3.48 4.36
C LYS A 225 -13.96 3.41 5.78
N ALA A 226 -13.47 4.26 6.68
CA ALA A 226 -13.94 4.32 8.06
C ALA A 226 -15.42 4.72 8.13
N ALA A 227 -15.85 5.70 7.34
CA ALA A 227 -17.25 6.12 7.26
C ALA A 227 -18.15 5.02 6.69
N LYS A 228 -17.72 4.34 5.63
CA LYS A 228 -18.44 3.19 5.06
C LYS A 228 -18.59 2.05 6.07
N HIS A 229 -17.52 1.71 6.79
CA HIS A 229 -17.56 0.67 7.81
C HIS A 229 -18.45 1.07 8.99
N ALA A 230 -18.36 2.31 9.48
CA ALA A 230 -19.22 2.82 10.54
C ALA A 230 -20.70 2.83 10.14
N ALA A 231 -21.00 3.26 8.90
CA ALA A 231 -22.36 3.21 8.36
C ALA A 231 -22.89 1.78 8.25
N LEU A 232 -22.05 0.82 7.83
CA LEU A 232 -22.40 -0.59 7.76
C LEU A 232 -22.69 -1.20 9.13
N LEU A 233 -21.83 -0.94 10.13
CA LEU A 233 -22.06 -1.37 11.52
C LEU A 233 -23.37 -0.82 12.06
N LYS A 234 -23.59 0.50 11.89
CA LYS A 234 -24.81 1.17 12.34
C LYS A 234 -26.06 0.56 11.69
N ALA A 235 -26.08 0.41 10.37
CA ALA A 235 -27.21 -0.17 9.64
C ALA A 235 -27.47 -1.62 10.07
N THR A 236 -26.41 -2.42 10.26
CA THR A 236 -26.52 -3.81 10.72
C THR A 236 -27.10 -3.88 12.13
N LYS A 237 -26.61 -3.03 13.04
CA LYS A 237 -27.12 -2.95 14.41
C LYS A 237 -28.59 -2.50 14.45
N GLU A 238 -28.96 -1.46 13.71
CA GLU A 238 -30.35 -0.97 13.63
C GLU A 238 -31.29 -2.05 13.08
N LYS A 239 -30.88 -2.77 12.02
CA LYS A 239 -31.60 -3.93 11.50
C LYS A 239 -31.81 -4.99 12.58
N PHE A 240 -30.78 -5.33 13.35
CA PHE A 240 -30.87 -6.33 14.40
C PHE A 240 -31.76 -5.91 15.56
N GLU A 241 -31.73 -4.64 15.99
CA GLU A 241 -32.64 -4.16 17.02
C GLU A 241 -34.11 -4.22 16.57
N GLN A 242 -34.40 -3.88 15.31
CA GLN A 242 -35.74 -4.01 14.72
C GLN A 242 -36.21 -5.48 14.70
N GLN A 243 -35.38 -6.37 14.16
CA GLN A 243 -35.69 -7.80 14.11
C GLN A 243 -35.83 -8.41 15.51
N LYS A 244 -35.00 -8.00 16.49
CA LYS A 244 -35.05 -8.49 17.88
C LYS A 244 -36.30 -8.04 18.62
N ALA A 245 -36.86 -6.87 18.27
CA ALA A 245 -38.13 -6.37 18.81
C ALA A 245 -39.33 -7.18 18.30
N GLU A 246 -39.29 -7.66 17.06
CA GLU A 246 -40.33 -8.50 16.44
C GLU A 246 -40.10 -10.02 16.64
N ALA A 247 -38.97 -10.39 17.25
CA ALA A 247 -38.58 -11.79 17.39
C ALA A 247 -39.44 -12.57 18.39
N THR A 248 -39.67 -13.85 18.08
CA THR A 248 -40.28 -14.80 19.02
C THR A 248 -39.26 -15.19 20.08
N THR A 249 -39.63 -15.12 21.35
CA THR A 249 -38.77 -15.48 22.49
C THR A 249 -39.08 -16.89 22.99
N LEU A 250 -38.04 -17.71 23.13
CA LEU A 250 -38.12 -19.07 23.66
C LEU A 250 -37.88 -19.10 25.18
N PRO A 251 -38.32 -20.15 25.89
CA PRO A 251 -38.11 -20.28 27.34
C PRO A 251 -36.63 -20.21 27.79
N SER A 252 -35.69 -20.58 26.92
CA SER A 252 -34.25 -20.50 27.16
C SER A 252 -33.69 -19.08 27.17
N GLY A 253 -34.49 -18.10 26.73
CA GLY A 253 -34.08 -16.71 26.49
C GLY A 253 -33.56 -16.45 25.07
N LEU A 254 -33.41 -17.49 24.24
CA LEU A 254 -33.13 -17.32 22.81
C LEU A 254 -34.29 -16.59 22.12
N LYS A 255 -33.96 -15.70 21.19
CA LYS A 255 -34.97 -15.12 20.28
C LYS A 255 -34.68 -15.48 18.84
N TYR A 256 -35.71 -15.65 18.03
CA TYR A 256 -35.56 -15.83 16.59
C TYR A 256 -36.58 -15.02 15.80
N TYR A 257 -36.16 -14.54 14.63
CA TYR A 257 -36.97 -13.79 13.69
C TYR A 257 -36.83 -14.42 12.30
N ILE A 258 -37.93 -14.83 11.67
CA ILE A 258 -37.91 -15.38 10.30
C ILE A 258 -38.06 -14.20 9.34
N SER A 259 -36.99 -13.84 8.64
CA SER A 259 -36.96 -12.72 7.70
C SER A 259 -37.54 -13.10 6.34
N GLU A 260 -37.42 -14.37 5.95
CA GLU A 260 -38.03 -14.91 4.74
C GLU A 260 -38.51 -16.33 5.03
N LYS A 261 -39.79 -16.61 4.75
CA LYS A 261 -40.38 -17.91 5.00
C LYS A 261 -40.18 -18.81 3.78
N GLY A 262 -39.56 -19.97 3.99
CA GLY A 262 -39.43 -21.02 2.98
C GLY A 262 -40.73 -21.80 2.78
N ASP A 263 -40.82 -22.49 1.65
CA ASP A 263 -41.90 -23.41 1.28
C ASP A 263 -41.62 -24.87 1.69
N GLY A 264 -40.43 -25.13 2.23
CA GLY A 264 -39.97 -26.44 2.63
C GLY A 264 -40.57 -26.95 3.95
N LYS A 265 -40.33 -28.25 4.22
CA LYS A 265 -40.82 -28.90 5.43
C LYS A 265 -40.11 -28.38 6.67
N LYS A 266 -40.82 -28.42 7.79
CA LYS A 266 -40.25 -28.18 9.13
C LYS A 266 -39.11 -29.16 9.39
N LEU A 267 -38.02 -28.67 9.95
CA LEU A 267 -36.86 -29.50 10.27
C LEU A 267 -37.18 -30.49 11.42
N PRO A 268 -36.84 -31.79 11.26
CA PRO A 268 -36.85 -32.74 12.38
C PRO A 268 -35.84 -32.35 13.47
N THR A 269 -36.15 -32.64 14.73
CA THR A 269 -35.28 -32.29 15.88
C THR A 269 -33.95 -33.03 15.91
N THR A 270 -33.79 -34.08 15.11
CA THR A 270 -32.57 -34.87 14.96
C THR A 270 -31.92 -34.71 13.58
N ALA A 271 -32.33 -33.69 12.81
CA ALA A 271 -31.86 -33.51 11.46
C ALA A 271 -30.37 -33.16 11.39
N ILE A 272 -29.79 -33.52 10.26
CA ILE A 272 -28.53 -32.96 9.78
C ILE A 272 -28.93 -32.05 8.61
N ILE A 273 -28.48 -30.80 8.63
CA ILE A 273 -28.87 -29.80 7.61
C ILE A 273 -27.65 -29.16 6.97
N LEU A 274 -27.81 -28.66 5.75
CA LEU A 274 -26.94 -27.65 5.18
C LEU A 274 -27.53 -26.27 5.45
N THR A 275 -26.72 -25.39 6.03
CA THR A 275 -27.12 -24.04 6.36
C THR A 275 -26.02 -23.05 6.02
N ASP A 276 -26.38 -21.98 5.32
CA ASP A 276 -25.53 -20.81 5.24
C ASP A 276 -25.68 -19.99 6.53
N TYR A 277 -24.60 -19.36 6.98
CA TYR A 277 -24.62 -18.52 8.16
C TYR A 277 -23.75 -17.27 8.00
N SER A 278 -24.13 -16.23 8.72
CA SER A 278 -23.29 -15.08 9.03
C SER A 278 -23.43 -14.79 10.53
N LEU A 279 -22.31 -14.89 11.25
CA LEU A 279 -22.22 -14.62 12.68
C LEU A 279 -21.79 -13.18 12.89
N TYR A 280 -22.57 -12.44 13.67
CA TYR A 280 -22.35 -11.07 14.08
C TYR A 280 -22.29 -10.93 15.60
N MET A 281 -21.64 -9.87 16.06
CA MET A 281 -21.71 -9.35 17.43
C MET A 281 -22.88 -8.37 17.58
N GLU A 282 -23.30 -8.09 18.82
CA GLU A 282 -24.40 -7.14 19.11
C GLU A 282 -24.12 -5.68 18.66
N ASP A 283 -22.85 -5.33 18.42
CA ASP A 283 -22.48 -4.03 17.85
C ASP A 283 -22.65 -3.96 16.31
N GLY A 284 -23.10 -5.05 15.68
CA GLY A 284 -23.28 -5.17 14.23
C GLY A 284 -22.02 -5.64 13.49
N LYS A 285 -20.92 -5.92 14.20
CA LYS A 285 -19.68 -6.40 13.59
C LYS A 285 -19.82 -7.85 13.13
N LEU A 286 -19.50 -8.10 11.85
CA LEU A 286 -19.37 -9.46 11.32
C LEU A 286 -18.17 -10.14 11.99
N PHE A 287 -18.33 -11.40 12.38
CA PHE A 287 -17.27 -12.22 12.96
C PHE A 287 -16.85 -13.35 12.02
N ASP A 288 -17.81 -14.05 11.42
CA ASP A 288 -17.55 -15.12 10.44
C ASP A 288 -18.78 -15.30 9.53
N THR A 289 -18.58 -15.86 8.36
CA THR A 289 -19.68 -16.13 7.41
C THR A 289 -19.31 -17.25 6.45
N SER A 290 -20.27 -18.09 6.08
CA SER A 290 -20.14 -19.02 4.96
C SER A 290 -20.24 -18.34 3.60
N LYS A 291 -20.70 -17.08 3.50
CA LYS A 291 -21.01 -16.41 2.23
C LYS A 291 -19.89 -15.46 1.81
N LEU A 292 -19.29 -15.70 0.64
CA LEU A 292 -18.19 -14.88 0.10
C LEU A 292 -18.63 -13.41 -0.10
N GLU A 293 -19.84 -13.18 -0.61
CA GLU A 293 -20.34 -11.82 -0.85
C GLU A 293 -20.50 -11.02 0.45
N VAL A 294 -20.95 -11.66 1.54
CA VAL A 294 -21.02 -11.02 2.86
C VAL A 294 -19.61 -10.67 3.35
N ALA A 295 -18.65 -11.59 3.21
CA ALA A 295 -17.26 -11.31 3.57
C ALA A 295 -16.66 -10.14 2.76
N LYS A 296 -16.98 -10.03 1.45
CA LYS A 296 -16.58 -8.90 0.61
C LYS A 296 -17.20 -7.58 1.08
N THR A 297 -18.50 -7.56 1.38
CA THR A 297 -19.19 -6.35 1.86
C THR A 297 -18.57 -5.78 3.15
N HIS A 298 -18.09 -6.67 4.03
CA HIS A 298 -17.47 -6.30 5.29
C HIS A 298 -15.94 -6.15 5.23
N ASP A 299 -15.31 -6.28 4.05
CA ASP A 299 -13.85 -6.29 3.90
C ASP A 299 -13.16 -7.37 4.79
N MET A 300 -13.81 -8.53 4.96
CA MET A 300 -13.41 -9.65 5.82
C MET A 300 -13.15 -10.96 5.04
N VAL A 301 -12.77 -10.86 3.75
CA VAL A 301 -12.41 -12.04 2.97
C VAL A 301 -11.15 -12.68 3.54
N ASN A 302 -11.24 -13.95 3.94
CA ASN A 302 -10.12 -14.78 4.35
C ASN A 302 -9.54 -15.48 3.10
N PRO A 303 -8.30 -15.17 2.68
CA PRO A 303 -7.71 -15.76 1.48
C PRO A 303 -7.65 -17.29 1.53
N GLY A 304 -7.27 -17.86 2.68
CA GLY A 304 -7.22 -19.32 2.84
C GLY A 304 -8.59 -19.98 2.69
N LYS A 305 -9.66 -19.36 3.22
CA LYS A 305 -11.03 -19.85 3.05
C LYS A 305 -11.50 -19.73 1.59
N ARG A 306 -11.15 -18.65 0.91
CA ARG A 306 -11.47 -18.42 -0.51
C ARG A 306 -10.77 -19.44 -1.40
N ASP A 307 -9.46 -19.57 -1.23
CA ASP A 307 -8.61 -20.41 -2.08
C ASP A 307 -8.90 -21.91 -1.86
N ALA A 308 -9.40 -22.28 -0.67
CA ALA A 308 -9.89 -23.63 -0.37
C ALA A 308 -11.38 -23.84 -0.72
N GLU A 309 -12.05 -22.87 -1.34
CA GLU A 309 -13.49 -22.92 -1.71
C GLU A 309 -14.41 -23.24 -0.51
N MET A 310 -14.06 -22.71 0.66
CA MET A 310 -14.75 -22.97 1.94
C MET A 310 -15.80 -21.90 2.29
N TYR A 311 -16.09 -20.96 1.39
CA TYR A 311 -17.27 -20.09 1.46
C TYR A 311 -18.50 -20.84 0.91
N ARG A 312 -18.99 -21.78 1.70
CA ARG A 312 -20.13 -22.65 1.37
C ARG A 312 -20.93 -23.03 2.62
N PRO A 313 -22.20 -23.46 2.48
CA PRO A 313 -23.02 -23.90 3.60
C PRO A 313 -22.31 -24.94 4.47
N ILE A 314 -22.54 -24.86 5.77
CA ILE A 314 -22.01 -25.82 6.73
C ILE A 314 -22.99 -26.95 6.97
N LYS A 315 -22.45 -28.14 7.24
CA LYS A 315 -23.20 -29.25 7.80
C LYS A 315 -23.45 -29.00 9.28
N ALA A 316 -24.70 -28.76 9.66
CA ALA A 316 -25.12 -28.56 11.04
C ALA A 316 -25.99 -29.73 11.50
N GLU A 317 -25.53 -30.44 12.53
CA GLU A 317 -26.34 -31.43 13.22
C GLU A 317 -27.10 -30.74 14.37
N ILE A 318 -28.43 -30.86 14.36
CA ILE A 318 -29.30 -30.18 15.34
C ILE A 318 -29.89 -31.13 16.38
N SER A 319 -29.37 -32.36 16.48
CA SER A 319 -29.74 -33.30 17.54
C SER A 319 -29.41 -32.73 18.94
N PRO A 320 -30.14 -33.13 20.00
CA PRO A 320 -29.88 -32.66 21.36
C PRO A 320 -28.43 -32.87 21.80
N ASP A 321 -27.81 -33.97 21.38
CA ASP A 321 -26.48 -34.45 21.71
C ASP A 321 -25.37 -33.96 20.76
N ALA A 322 -25.71 -33.30 19.65
CA ALA A 322 -24.73 -32.73 18.72
C ALA A 322 -23.80 -31.69 19.39
N ARG A 323 -22.51 -31.75 19.04
CA ARG A 323 -21.47 -30.82 19.52
C ARG A 323 -21.48 -29.51 18.72
N MET A 324 -22.55 -28.75 18.88
CA MET A 324 -22.77 -27.44 18.27
C MET A 324 -23.23 -26.45 19.35
N ILE A 325 -23.07 -25.15 19.08
CA ILE A 325 -23.48 -24.07 20.00
C ILE A 325 -24.95 -24.30 20.41
N PRO A 326 -25.26 -24.41 21.72
CA PRO A 326 -26.60 -24.77 22.19
C PRO A 326 -27.72 -23.90 21.60
N GLY A 327 -27.57 -22.58 21.66
CA GLY A 327 -28.54 -21.66 21.09
C GLY A 327 -28.64 -21.74 19.57
N PHE A 328 -27.54 -22.04 18.87
CA PHE A 328 -27.57 -22.17 17.41
C PHE A 328 -28.41 -23.39 17.02
N LYS A 329 -28.22 -24.54 17.70
CA LYS A 329 -29.07 -25.72 17.50
C LYS A 329 -30.54 -25.44 17.78
N GLU A 330 -30.83 -24.88 18.95
CA GLU A 330 -32.19 -24.58 19.40
C GLU A 330 -32.91 -23.64 18.42
N GLY A 331 -32.20 -22.60 17.94
CA GLY A 331 -32.72 -21.67 16.95
C GLY A 331 -32.98 -22.33 15.60
N LEU A 332 -32.06 -23.16 15.09
CA LEU A 332 -32.25 -23.89 13.83
C LEU A 332 -33.43 -24.87 13.89
N GLN A 333 -33.69 -25.52 15.03
CA GLN A 333 -34.87 -26.37 15.23
C GLN A 333 -36.21 -25.61 15.07
N GLN A 334 -36.19 -24.28 15.15
CA GLN A 334 -37.38 -23.46 14.92
C GLN A 334 -37.68 -23.21 13.43
N LEU A 335 -36.84 -23.66 12.51
CA LEU A 335 -36.92 -23.31 11.09
C LEU A 335 -37.42 -24.47 10.21
N SER A 336 -37.79 -24.13 8.99
CA SER A 336 -38.08 -25.01 7.87
C SER A 336 -36.98 -24.90 6.80
N VAL A 337 -36.90 -25.89 5.91
CA VAL A 337 -36.09 -25.76 4.68
C VAL A 337 -36.53 -24.54 3.87
N GLY A 338 -35.58 -23.72 3.43
CA GLY A 338 -35.80 -22.47 2.72
C GLY A 338 -35.99 -21.24 3.62
N ASP A 339 -36.16 -21.39 4.94
CA ASP A 339 -36.26 -20.23 5.82
C ASP A 339 -34.94 -19.45 5.87
N LYS A 340 -35.05 -18.12 5.82
CA LYS A 340 -34.00 -17.20 6.27
C LYS A 340 -34.42 -16.62 7.61
N ALA A 341 -33.50 -16.63 8.57
CA ALA A 341 -33.81 -16.19 9.92
C ALA A 341 -32.63 -15.54 10.62
N THR A 342 -32.93 -14.72 11.61
CA THR A 342 -31.97 -14.16 12.55
C THR A 342 -32.18 -14.78 13.92
N LEU A 343 -31.13 -15.36 14.49
CA LEU A 343 -31.10 -15.98 15.81
C LEU A 343 -30.32 -15.08 16.76
N PHE A 344 -30.97 -14.60 17.82
CA PHE A 344 -30.37 -13.81 18.88
C PHE A 344 -30.08 -14.71 20.07
N ILE A 345 -28.82 -15.09 20.21
CA ILE A 345 -28.35 -16.09 21.17
C ILE A 345 -27.71 -15.36 22.36
N PRO A 346 -28.32 -15.43 23.56
CA PRO A 346 -27.70 -14.88 24.75
C PRO A 346 -26.44 -15.67 25.12
N TYR A 347 -25.48 -15.02 25.78
CA TYR A 347 -24.14 -15.57 26.02
C TYR A 347 -24.14 -16.95 26.68
N HIS A 348 -25.08 -17.23 27.59
CA HIS A 348 -25.19 -18.53 28.29
C HIS A 348 -25.60 -19.68 27.36
N LEU A 349 -26.19 -19.38 26.20
CA LEU A 349 -26.47 -20.35 25.12
C LEU A 349 -25.41 -20.31 24.01
N GLY A 350 -24.46 -19.37 24.09
CA GLY A 350 -23.32 -19.18 23.20
C GLY A 350 -22.04 -19.76 23.77
N TYR A 351 -21.01 -18.91 23.92
CA TYR A 351 -19.69 -19.28 24.46
C TYR A 351 -19.52 -18.99 25.96
N GLY A 352 -20.59 -18.57 26.64
CA GLY A 352 -20.65 -18.49 28.10
C GLY A 352 -19.73 -17.43 28.72
N GLU A 353 -19.44 -17.64 30.00
CA GLU A 353 -18.66 -16.74 30.85
C GLU A 353 -17.23 -16.51 30.38
N MET A 354 -16.62 -17.49 29.72
CA MET A 354 -15.19 -17.45 29.37
C MET A 354 -14.94 -17.01 27.93
N GLY A 355 -15.95 -17.09 27.05
CA GLY A 355 -15.72 -16.94 25.61
C GLY A 355 -14.92 -18.10 25.02
N ASN A 356 -14.74 -18.12 23.70
CA ASN A 356 -13.89 -19.10 23.01
C ASN A 356 -13.61 -18.65 21.57
N ARG A 357 -12.52 -19.14 20.95
CA ARG A 357 -12.22 -18.96 19.52
C ARG A 357 -12.27 -17.50 19.03
N GLY A 358 -11.81 -16.57 19.85
CA GLY A 358 -11.81 -15.13 19.54
C GLY A 358 -13.13 -14.41 19.88
N ILE A 359 -14.16 -15.13 20.34
CA ILE A 359 -15.37 -14.55 20.90
C ILE A 359 -15.11 -14.14 22.36
N PRO A 360 -15.41 -12.88 22.76
CA PRO A 360 -15.20 -12.43 24.12
C PRO A 360 -16.06 -13.16 25.17
N PRO A 361 -15.62 -13.17 26.45
CA PRO A 361 -16.46 -13.47 27.61
C PRO A 361 -17.83 -12.80 27.56
N ARG A 362 -18.89 -13.54 27.89
CA ARG A 362 -20.28 -13.03 27.98
C ARG A 362 -20.79 -12.33 26.71
N ALA A 363 -20.23 -12.64 25.54
CA ALA A 363 -20.73 -12.10 24.29
C ALA A 363 -22.04 -12.77 23.88
N ASN A 364 -23.08 -11.97 23.64
CA ASN A 364 -24.26 -12.43 22.91
C ASN A 364 -23.92 -12.52 21.42
N LEU A 365 -24.54 -13.49 20.74
CA LEU A 365 -24.28 -13.79 19.34
C LEU A 365 -25.53 -13.55 18.50
N ILE A 366 -25.34 -13.06 17.28
CA ILE A 366 -26.42 -12.91 16.31
C ILE A 366 -26.06 -13.73 15.08
N PHE A 367 -26.84 -14.76 14.76
CA PHE A 367 -26.66 -15.52 13.54
C PHE A 367 -27.75 -15.16 12.55
N GLU A 368 -27.38 -14.71 11.35
CA GLU A 368 -28.26 -14.81 10.19
C GLU A 368 -28.03 -16.17 9.54
N VAL A 369 -29.09 -16.91 9.27
CA VAL A 369 -29.03 -18.27 8.71
C VAL A 369 -29.98 -18.41 7.53
N GLU A 370 -29.62 -19.31 6.62
CA GLU A 370 -30.45 -19.72 5.49
C GLU A 370 -30.41 -21.24 5.39
N ILE A 371 -31.57 -21.89 5.60
CA ILE A 371 -31.66 -23.35 5.57
C ILE A 371 -31.71 -23.81 4.12
N ILE A 372 -30.67 -24.48 3.66
CA ILE A 372 -30.54 -24.93 2.27
C ILE A 372 -31.32 -26.22 2.06
N GLU A 373 -30.97 -27.26 2.82
CA GLU A 373 -31.60 -28.59 2.72
C GLU A 373 -31.35 -29.44 3.96
N THR A 374 -32.08 -30.56 4.06
CA THR A 374 -31.82 -31.63 5.03
C THR A 374 -31.01 -32.73 4.35
N LEU A 375 -30.02 -33.30 5.04
CA LEU A 375 -29.10 -34.34 4.54
C LEU A 375 -29.50 -35.76 4.93
#